data_AF-A0A6N2AQP4-F1
#
_entry.id   AF-A0A6N2AQP4-F1
#
_cell.length_a   1.000
_cell.length_b   1.000
_cell.length_c   1.000
_cell.angle_alpha   90.00
_cell.angle_beta   90.00
_cell.angle_gamma   90.00
#
_symmetry.space_group_name_H-M   'P 1'
#
loop_
_entity.id
_entity.type
_entity.pdbx_description
1 polymer ?
#
loop_
_entity_poly.entity_id
_entity_poly.type
_entity_poly.pdbx_seq_one_letter_code
_entity_poly.pdbx_strand_id
1 'polypeptide(L)'
;EFSQGRVNSREQTVLKGIMRSLHKLLFEIVHKVILPRGHQRHIASIRDMGLMNALECKEHIDWPTLIIKHFPRIVDPKLGSHQLAFGNLLTRVFDGFEVPLREGRILTRADMFTQTILADCGIPMESEQVANSSPRTSGPLAQLLRELKAAEEKYATLELENHNLRAELNTSNAEIHRLKDQLVQQQLANNARVDRVLDMLGSASTKPSQSST
;
A
#
# COMPACT_ATOMS: atom_id res chain seq x y z
N GLU A 1 -16.39 25.07 -8.76
CA GLU A 1 -16.75 24.45 -10.05
C GLU A 1 -15.57 24.61 -11.00
N PHE A 2 -14.98 23.50 -11.47
CA PHE A 2 -13.96 23.55 -12.53
C PHE A 2 -14.62 23.18 -13.85
N SER A 3 -14.55 24.12 -14.80
CA SER A 3 -15.22 24.09 -16.08
C SER A 3 -14.76 22.94 -16.96
N GLN A 4 -15.74 22.21 -17.51
CA GLN A 4 -15.50 21.29 -18.62
C GLN A 4 -15.15 22.08 -19.88
N GLY A 5 -13.92 21.90 -20.37
CA GLY A 5 -13.45 22.39 -21.65
C GLY A 5 -12.39 21.46 -22.20
N ARG A 6 -12.55 21.05 -23.46
CA ARG A 6 -11.59 20.20 -24.18
C ARG A 6 -10.19 20.84 -24.14
N VAL A 7 -9.24 20.16 -23.52
CA VAL A 7 -7.86 20.61 -23.36
C VAL A 7 -7.10 20.39 -24.67
N ASN A 8 -6.80 21.46 -25.38
CA ASN A 8 -5.70 21.50 -26.35
C ASN A 8 -4.52 22.27 -25.73
N SER A 9 -3.34 21.70 -25.89
CA SER A 9 -2.09 21.93 -25.15
C SER A 9 -1.43 23.29 -25.41
N ARG A 10 -1.63 24.24 -24.48
CA ARG A 10 -0.52 25.06 -23.97
C ARG A 10 -0.18 24.48 -22.61
N GLU A 11 1.00 23.89 -22.48
CA GLU A 11 1.46 23.29 -21.22
C GLU A 11 1.49 24.38 -20.15
N GLN A 12 0.45 24.43 -19.30
CA GLN A 12 0.46 25.25 -18.10
C GLN A 12 1.62 24.75 -17.24
N THR A 13 2.68 25.54 -17.22
CA THR A 13 3.89 25.29 -16.47
C THR A 13 4.13 26.43 -15.51
N VAL A 14 4.64 26.13 -14.31
CA VAL A 14 4.90 27.12 -13.27
C VAL A 14 6.37 27.07 -12.92
N LEU A 15 7.03 28.24 -12.91
CA LEU A 15 8.42 28.33 -12.51
C LEU A 15 8.55 28.17 -10.98
N LYS A 16 9.50 27.35 -10.53
CA LYS A 16 9.79 27.18 -9.11
C LYS A 16 10.10 28.51 -8.42
N GLY A 17 10.78 29.43 -9.11
CA GLY A 17 11.18 30.73 -8.56
C GLY A 17 10.01 31.57 -8.03
N ILE A 18 8.85 31.50 -8.71
CA ILE A 18 7.66 32.31 -8.38
C ILE A 18 6.73 31.65 -7.34
N MET A 19 7.01 30.41 -6.94
CA MET A 19 6.23 29.70 -5.94
C MET A 19 6.48 30.23 -4.52
N ARG A 20 5.48 30.14 -3.65
CA ARG A 20 5.64 30.35 -2.20
C ARG A 20 6.49 29.23 -1.59
N SER A 21 7.10 29.46 -0.43
CA SER A 21 8.04 28.52 0.20
C SER A 21 7.47 27.12 0.39
N LEU A 22 6.23 26.99 0.89
CA LEU A 22 5.56 25.70 1.03
C LEU A 22 5.39 24.98 -0.32
N HIS A 23 4.96 25.68 -1.36
CA HIS A 23 4.81 25.12 -2.70
C HIS A 23 6.17 24.74 -3.31
N LYS A 24 7.23 25.50 -3.03
CA LYS A 24 8.61 25.15 -3.42
C LYS A 24 9.04 23.84 -2.75
N LEU A 25 8.71 23.66 -1.48
CA LEU A 25 8.99 22.43 -0.74
C LEU A 25 8.19 21.24 -1.29
N LEU A 26 6.88 21.38 -1.48
CA LEU A 26 6.03 20.36 -2.09
C LEU A 26 6.52 19.98 -3.49
N PHE A 27 6.93 20.97 -4.28
CA PHE A 27 7.55 20.74 -5.57
C PHE A 27 8.83 19.91 -5.45
N GLU A 28 9.73 20.25 -4.52
CA GLU A 28 10.94 19.45 -4.26
C GLU A 28 10.61 18.01 -3.84
N ILE A 29 9.59 17.81 -2.99
CA ILE A 29 9.15 16.46 -2.59
C ILE A 29 8.70 15.68 -3.82
N VAL A 30 7.81 16.27 -4.63
CA VAL A 30 7.31 15.63 -5.84
C VAL A 30 8.45 15.30 -6.80
N HIS A 31 9.33 16.26 -7.12
CA HIS A 31 10.32 16.06 -8.18
C HIS A 31 11.63 15.41 -7.73
N LYS A 32 11.88 15.21 -6.43
CA LYS A 32 13.07 14.51 -5.90
C LYS A 32 12.73 13.15 -5.29
N VAL A 33 11.52 12.98 -4.75
CA VAL A 33 11.13 11.77 -4.01
C VAL A 33 10.13 10.92 -4.79
N ILE A 34 9.12 11.53 -5.43
CA ILE A 34 8.03 10.77 -6.07
C ILE A 34 8.29 10.56 -7.56
N LEU A 35 8.54 11.65 -8.29
CA LEU A 35 8.74 11.71 -9.73
C LEU A 35 10.10 12.35 -10.06
N PRO A 36 11.24 11.69 -9.79
CA PRO A 36 12.54 12.27 -10.09
C PRO A 36 12.69 12.66 -11.54
N ARG A 37 13.27 13.84 -11.76
CA ARG A 37 13.58 14.36 -13.10
C ARG A 37 15.06 14.73 -13.22
N GLY A 38 15.67 14.32 -14.32
CA GLY A 38 17.02 14.74 -14.70
C GLY A 38 17.09 16.15 -15.29
N HIS A 39 15.98 16.68 -15.81
CA HIS A 39 15.91 17.97 -16.51
C HIS A 39 14.72 18.82 -16.04
N GLN A 40 14.74 20.12 -16.38
CA GLN A 40 13.68 21.07 -16.07
C GLN A 40 13.25 21.09 -14.59
N ARG A 41 14.23 20.90 -13.68
CA ARG A 41 14.04 20.90 -12.22
C ARG A 41 13.58 22.24 -11.62
N HIS A 42 13.39 23.26 -12.47
CA HIS A 42 12.87 24.58 -12.11
C HIS A 42 11.47 24.85 -12.69
N ILE A 43 10.87 23.87 -13.38
CA ILE A 43 9.56 23.98 -14.03
C ILE A 43 8.63 22.89 -13.50
N ALA A 44 7.50 23.28 -12.91
CA ALA A 44 6.40 22.38 -12.57
C ALA A 44 5.47 22.21 -13.76
N SER A 45 5.29 20.96 -14.16
CA SER A 45 4.27 20.52 -15.10
C SER A 45 2.91 20.38 -14.41
N ILE A 46 1.85 20.21 -15.21
CA ILE A 46 0.50 19.95 -14.68
C ILE A 46 0.43 18.71 -13.78
N ARG A 47 1.26 17.70 -14.07
CA ARG A 47 1.37 16.49 -13.24
C ARG A 47 1.98 16.81 -11.87
N ASP A 48 3.03 17.62 -11.84
CA ASP A 48 3.65 18.03 -10.58
C ASP A 48 2.65 18.83 -9.74
N MET A 49 1.96 19.78 -10.37
CA MET A 49 0.95 20.61 -9.69
C MET A 49 -0.20 19.78 -9.14
N GLY A 50 -0.72 18.82 -9.91
CA GLY A 50 -1.79 17.93 -9.44
C GLY A 50 -1.36 17.10 -8.23
N LEU A 51 -0.13 16.58 -8.23
CA LEU A 51 0.40 15.81 -7.11
C LEU A 51 0.71 16.69 -5.89
N MET A 52 1.25 17.89 -6.10
CA MET A 52 1.42 18.89 -5.03
C MET A 52 0.08 19.23 -4.37
N ASN A 53 -0.96 19.47 -5.18
CA ASN A 53 -2.31 19.76 -4.68
C ASN A 53 -2.89 18.58 -3.89
N ALA A 54 -2.76 17.35 -4.41
CA ALA A 54 -3.22 16.17 -3.69
C ALA A 54 -2.51 16.01 -2.34
N LEU A 55 -1.20 16.27 -2.28
CA LEU A 55 -0.43 16.25 -1.03
C LEU A 55 -0.88 17.36 -0.06
N GLU A 56 -1.08 18.58 -0.54
CA GLU A 56 -1.53 19.72 0.27
C GLU A 56 -2.94 19.50 0.84
N CYS A 57 -3.85 18.99 0.01
CA CYS A 57 -5.23 18.68 0.40
C CYS A 57 -5.38 17.37 1.17
N LYS A 58 -4.28 16.61 1.37
CA LYS A 58 -4.29 15.27 1.99
C LYS A 58 -5.25 14.31 1.27
N GLU A 59 -5.37 14.45 -0.04
CA GLU A 59 -6.18 13.57 -0.87
C GLU A 59 -5.52 12.19 -0.99
N HIS A 60 -6.35 11.17 -1.18
CA HIS A 60 -5.86 9.82 -1.41
C HIS A 60 -5.15 9.73 -2.77
N ILE A 61 -3.86 9.40 -2.75
CA ILE A 61 -3.06 9.15 -3.95
C ILE A 61 -3.00 7.64 -4.17
N ASP A 62 -3.48 7.17 -5.32
CA ASP A 62 -3.32 5.79 -5.76
C ASP A 62 -1.86 5.54 -6.18
N TRP A 63 -1.03 5.27 -5.17
CA TRP A 63 0.40 4.99 -5.35
C TRP A 63 0.65 3.80 -6.28
N PRO A 64 -0.01 2.64 -6.13
CA PRO A 64 0.18 1.51 -7.05
C PRO A 64 -0.02 1.88 -8.52
N THR A 65 -1.13 2.55 -8.87
CA THR A 65 -1.39 2.95 -10.25
C THR A 65 -0.36 3.97 -10.75
N LEU A 66 0.06 4.92 -9.90
CA LEU A 66 1.09 5.90 -10.25
C LEU A 66 2.43 5.20 -10.57
N ILE A 67 2.82 4.22 -9.75
CA ILE A 67 4.04 3.41 -9.93
C ILE A 67 3.96 2.63 -11.25
N ILE A 68 2.88 1.88 -11.48
CA ILE A 68 2.71 1.06 -12.69
C ILE A 68 2.77 1.93 -13.96
N LYS A 69 2.15 3.12 -13.95
CA LYS A 69 2.19 4.05 -15.09
C LYS A 69 3.59 4.58 -15.39
N HIS A 70 4.48 4.61 -14.41
CA HIS A 70 5.85 5.07 -14.57
C HIS A 70 6.86 3.95 -14.81
N PHE A 71 6.48 2.70 -14.52
CA PHE A 71 7.30 1.51 -14.71
C PHE A 71 7.85 1.35 -16.14
N PRO A 72 7.07 1.58 -17.24
CA PRO A 72 7.58 1.50 -18.61
C PRO A 72 8.77 2.43 -18.89
N ARG A 73 8.80 3.61 -18.27
CA ARG A 73 9.87 4.60 -18.47
C ARG A 73 11.19 4.19 -17.81
N ILE A 74 11.13 3.23 -16.91
CA ILE A 74 12.25 2.75 -16.10
C ILE A 74 12.82 1.47 -16.70
N VAL A 75 11.95 0.60 -17.22
CA VAL A 75 12.38 -0.64 -17.83
C VAL A 75 12.86 -0.47 -19.27
N ASP A 76 12.50 0.64 -19.95
CA ASP A 76 12.91 0.85 -21.34
C ASP A 76 14.39 1.31 -21.44
N PRO A 77 15.28 0.47 -22.00
CA PRO A 77 16.71 0.73 -22.08
C PRO A 77 17.07 1.83 -23.08
N LYS A 78 16.12 2.30 -23.90
CA LYS A 78 16.34 3.36 -24.89
C LYS A 78 16.15 4.77 -24.32
N LEU A 79 15.58 4.91 -23.13
CA LEU A 79 15.54 6.21 -22.46
C LEU A 79 16.92 6.50 -21.88
N GLY A 80 17.52 7.59 -22.35
CA GLY A 80 18.86 8.00 -21.92
C GLY A 80 18.99 8.08 -20.40
N SER A 81 20.24 8.08 -19.92
CA SER A 81 20.69 8.11 -18.51
C SER A 81 20.10 9.21 -17.62
N HIS A 82 19.26 10.08 -18.19
CA HIS A 82 18.64 11.23 -17.57
C HIS A 82 17.15 11.03 -17.19
N GLN A 83 16.57 9.85 -17.43
CA GLN A 83 15.17 9.55 -17.11
C GLN A 83 14.96 8.43 -16.09
N LEU A 84 16.05 7.89 -15.53
CA LEU A 84 16.02 6.70 -14.69
C LEU A 84 16.37 7.00 -13.24
N ALA A 85 15.34 7.07 -12.41
CA ALA A 85 15.19 6.32 -11.17
C ALA A 85 13.91 6.84 -10.53
N PHE A 86 13.04 5.95 -10.07
CA PHE A 86 12.09 6.40 -9.07
C PHE A 86 12.84 6.95 -7.84
N GLY A 87 12.23 7.86 -7.11
CA GLY A 87 12.93 8.52 -6.01
C GLY A 87 13.05 7.57 -4.82
N ASN A 88 13.65 8.09 -3.73
CA ASN A 88 13.87 7.35 -2.49
C ASN A 88 12.65 6.52 -2.03
N LEU A 89 11.43 6.98 -2.31
CA LEU A 89 10.20 6.28 -1.93
C LEU A 89 10.12 4.88 -2.55
N LEU A 90 10.39 4.73 -3.84
CA LEU A 90 10.18 3.46 -4.53
C LEU A 90 11.34 2.50 -4.42
N THR A 91 12.53 3.02 -4.16
CA THR A 91 13.65 2.21 -3.69
C THR A 91 13.24 1.50 -2.39
N ARG A 92 12.64 2.20 -1.43
CA ARG A 92 12.16 1.61 -0.17
C ARG A 92 11.01 0.62 -0.38
N VAL A 93 10.08 0.92 -1.29
CA VAL A 93 8.98 0.00 -1.62
C VAL A 93 9.53 -1.29 -2.23
N PHE A 94 10.42 -1.20 -3.23
CA PHE A 94 10.99 -2.38 -3.88
C PHE A 94 11.90 -3.20 -2.96
N ASP A 95 12.65 -2.54 -2.08
CA ASP A 95 13.42 -3.19 -1.01
C ASP A 95 12.50 -4.01 -0.09
N GLY A 96 11.36 -3.43 0.33
CA GLY A 96 10.36 -4.15 1.13
C GLY A 96 9.67 -5.32 0.41
N PHE A 97 9.69 -5.34 -0.92
CA PHE A 97 9.19 -6.45 -1.74
C PHE A 97 10.31 -7.40 -2.22
N GLU A 98 11.53 -7.24 -1.70
CA GLU A 98 12.70 -8.06 -2.07
C GLU A 98 13.01 -8.07 -3.58
N VAL A 99 12.64 -7.00 -4.29
CA VAL A 99 12.93 -6.87 -5.72
C VAL A 99 14.42 -6.57 -5.87
N PRO A 100 15.19 -7.34 -6.66
CA PRO A 100 16.62 -7.12 -6.82
C PRO A 100 16.89 -5.76 -7.49
N LEU A 101 17.38 -4.80 -6.71
CA LEU A 101 17.78 -3.49 -7.18
C LEU A 101 19.22 -3.53 -7.69
N ARG A 102 19.47 -2.85 -8.82
CA ARG A 102 20.85 -2.64 -9.31
C ARG A 102 21.58 -1.62 -8.44
N GLU A 103 22.91 -1.60 -8.55
CA GLU A 103 23.76 -0.66 -7.84
C GLU A 103 23.28 0.79 -8.06
N GLY A 104 22.93 1.45 -6.96
CA GLY A 104 22.34 2.79 -6.98
C GLY A 104 23.36 3.86 -7.37
N ARG A 105 22.87 5.02 -7.82
CA ARG A 105 23.72 6.19 -8.06
C ARG A 105 23.99 6.91 -6.74
N ILE A 106 25.24 7.36 -6.54
CA ILE A 106 25.61 8.26 -5.43
C ILE A 106 24.81 9.56 -5.54
N LEU A 107 24.08 9.90 -4.47
CA LEU A 107 23.32 11.14 -4.38
C LEU A 107 24.26 12.35 -4.35
N THR A 108 23.92 13.39 -5.10
CA THR A 108 24.67 14.65 -5.10
C THR A 108 23.95 15.72 -4.29
N ARG A 109 24.63 16.83 -3.99
CA ARG A 109 24.01 17.99 -3.31
C ARG A 109 22.78 18.52 -4.05
N ALA A 110 22.70 18.37 -5.36
CA ALA A 110 21.56 18.79 -6.17
C ALA A 110 20.30 17.91 -5.97
N ASP A 111 20.49 16.72 -5.41
CA ASP A 111 19.42 15.75 -5.12
C ASP A 111 18.92 15.89 -3.66
N MET A 112 19.66 16.60 -2.80
CA MET A 112 19.24 16.96 -1.45
C MET A 112 18.23 18.11 -1.45
N PHE A 113 17.35 18.18 -0.45
CA PHE A 113 16.48 19.34 -0.24
C PHE A 113 17.29 20.61 -0.03
N THR A 114 16.84 21.72 -0.63
CA THR A 114 17.56 22.98 -0.50
C THR A 114 17.38 23.52 0.92
N GLN A 115 18.48 23.71 1.66
CA GLN A 115 18.44 24.19 3.05
C GLN A 115 17.66 25.50 3.20
N THR A 116 17.76 26.42 2.23
CA THR A 116 17.00 27.68 2.25
C THR A 116 15.49 27.45 2.21
N ILE A 117 15.02 26.52 1.38
CA ILE A 117 13.59 26.18 1.29
C ILE A 117 13.09 25.54 2.59
N LEU A 118 13.92 24.68 3.23
CA LEU A 118 13.59 24.10 4.53
C LEU A 118 13.50 25.17 5.62
N ALA A 119 14.47 26.09 5.65
CA ALA A 119 14.48 27.21 6.58
C ALA A 119 13.29 28.16 6.39
N ASP A 120 12.96 28.50 5.13
CA ASP A 120 11.80 29.33 4.78
C ASP A 120 10.46 28.68 5.18
N CYS A 121 10.44 27.34 5.33
CA CYS A 121 9.31 26.57 5.83
C CYS A 121 9.33 26.35 7.35
N GLY A 122 10.30 26.93 8.07
CA GLY A 122 10.44 26.76 9.52
C GLY A 122 10.85 25.35 9.94
N ILE A 123 11.50 24.59 9.05
CA ILE A 123 12.00 23.24 9.33
C ILE A 123 13.44 23.39 9.83
N PRO A 124 13.72 23.17 11.13
CA PRO A 124 15.07 23.29 11.67
C PRO A 124 15.94 22.17 11.10
N MET A 125 17.05 22.56 10.48
CA MET A 125 18.16 21.64 10.19
C MET A 125 19.10 21.70 11.40
N GLU A 126 19.19 20.59 12.14
CA GLU A 126 20.27 20.43 13.10
C GLU A 126 21.59 20.45 12.32
N SER A 127 22.39 21.50 12.53
CA SER A 127 23.73 21.56 11.96
C SER A 127 24.55 20.42 12.55
N GLU A 128 25.40 19.76 11.76
CA GLU A 128 26.23 18.60 12.13
C GLU A 128 27.30 18.89 13.22
N GLN A 129 27.11 19.92 14.04
CA GLN A 129 27.92 20.17 15.21
C GLN A 129 27.05 20.12 16.47
N VAL A 130 27.52 19.28 17.40
CA VAL A 130 27.12 19.13 18.81
C VAL A 130 26.20 17.92 19.07
N ALA A 131 26.88 16.76 19.09
CA ALA A 131 26.71 15.81 20.18
C ALA A 131 26.63 16.55 21.54
N ASN A 132 25.68 16.18 22.41
CA ASN A 132 25.57 16.54 23.83
C ASN A 132 24.61 17.69 24.23
N SER A 133 23.48 17.88 23.56
CA SER A 133 22.34 18.55 24.19
C SER A 133 21.05 17.73 24.08
N SER A 134 20.47 17.41 25.24
CA SER A 134 19.16 16.81 25.47
C SER A 134 18.11 17.25 24.44
N PRO A 135 17.24 16.35 23.93
CA PRO A 135 16.26 16.70 22.89
C PRO A 135 15.16 17.59 23.48
N ARG A 136 15.38 18.90 23.45
CA ARG A 136 14.32 19.91 23.61
C ARG A 136 14.01 20.47 22.23
N THR A 137 13.09 19.86 21.51
CA THR A 137 12.59 20.41 20.25
C THR A 137 11.06 20.46 20.28
N SER A 138 10.54 21.60 20.74
CA SER A 138 9.12 21.97 20.61
C SER A 138 8.95 22.53 19.20
N GLY A 139 8.42 21.73 18.27
CA GLY A 139 8.17 22.15 16.90
C GLY A 139 7.37 21.13 16.09
N PRO A 140 6.82 21.51 14.91
CA PRO A 140 5.98 20.63 14.09
C PRO A 140 6.67 19.32 13.67
N LEU A 141 7.99 19.35 13.44
CA LEU A 141 8.75 18.15 13.08
C LEU A 141 8.83 17.14 14.24
N ALA A 142 9.05 17.60 15.46
CA ALA A 142 9.08 16.74 16.64
C ALA A 142 7.69 16.14 16.93
N GLN A 143 6.62 16.88 16.61
CA GLN A 143 5.26 16.36 16.67
C GLN A 143 5.04 15.24 15.64
N LEU A 144 5.45 15.46 14.38
CA LEU A 144 5.36 14.44 13.33
C LEU A 144 6.16 13.17 13.66
N LEU A 145 7.36 13.31 14.23
CA LEU A 145 8.17 12.16 14.65
C LEU A 145 7.50 11.36 15.78
N ARG A 146 6.82 12.03 16.73
CA ARG A 146 6.03 11.35 17.77
C ARG A 146 4.80 10.65 17.19
N GLU A 147 4.09 11.32 16.29
CA GLU A 147 2.93 10.75 15.61
C GLU A 147 3.30 9.54 14.75
N LEU A 148 4.43 9.61 14.05
CA LEU A 148 4.97 8.50 13.27
C LEU A 148 5.26 7.30 14.17
N LYS A 149 5.99 7.51 15.28
CA LYS A 149 6.31 6.44 16.23
C LYS A 149 5.05 5.80 16.82
N ALA A 150 4.07 6.62 17.22
CA ALA A 150 2.80 6.12 17.74
C ALA A 150 2.00 5.34 16.68
N ALA A 151 2.05 5.77 15.42
CA ALA A 151 1.41 5.06 14.31
C ALA A 151 2.07 3.71 14.03
N GLU A 152 3.41 3.64 14.09
CA GLU A 152 4.17 2.39 13.94
C GLU A 152 3.84 1.38 15.05
N GLU A 153 3.79 1.83 16.32
CA GLU A 153 3.41 0.98 17.46
C GLU A 153 1.98 0.44 17.32
N LYS A 154 1.05 1.29 16.85
CA LYS A 154 -0.34 0.89 16.61
C LYS A 154 -0.45 -0.10 15.44
N TYR A 155 0.33 0.09 14.38
CA TYR A 155 0.37 -0.80 13.24
C TYR A 155 0.86 -2.19 13.64
N ALA A 156 1.94 -2.28 14.41
CA ALA A 156 2.47 -3.55 14.92
C ALA A 156 1.43 -4.29 15.79
N THR A 157 0.69 -3.56 16.62
CA THR A 157 -0.39 -4.14 17.45
C THR A 157 -1.52 -4.71 16.58
N LEU A 158 -1.99 -3.93 15.58
CA LEU A 158 -3.04 -4.37 14.67
C LEU A 158 -2.62 -5.55 13.80
N GLU A 159 -1.35 -5.61 13.39
CA GLU A 159 -0.80 -6.72 12.63
C GLU A 159 -0.85 -8.02 13.45
N LEU A 160 -0.46 -7.96 14.74
CA LEU A 160 -0.57 -9.08 15.66
C LEU A 160 -2.01 -9.55 15.85
N GLU A 161 -2.95 -8.61 16.07
CA GLU A 161 -4.39 -8.94 16.17
C GLU A 161 -4.91 -9.60 14.89
N ASN A 162 -4.53 -9.09 13.71
CA ASN A 162 -4.92 -9.69 12.44
C ASN A 162 -4.40 -11.12 12.29
N HIS A 163 -3.17 -11.36 12.72
CA HIS A 163 -2.57 -12.70 12.71
C HIS A 163 -3.36 -13.67 13.61
N ASN A 164 -3.68 -13.24 14.83
CA ASN A 164 -4.46 -14.05 15.77
C ASN A 164 -5.86 -14.37 15.25
N LEU A 165 -6.57 -13.37 14.73
CA LEU A 165 -7.91 -13.55 14.16
C LEU A 165 -7.90 -14.51 12.97
N ARG A 166 -6.86 -14.47 12.13
CA ARG A 166 -6.70 -15.44 11.02
C ARG A 166 -6.45 -16.86 11.54
N ALA A 167 -5.68 -17.02 12.60
CA ALA A 167 -5.45 -18.32 13.23
C ALA A 167 -6.75 -18.90 13.85
N GLU A 168 -7.52 -18.07 14.55
CA GLU A 168 -8.83 -18.45 15.10
C GLU A 168 -9.83 -18.83 14.01
N LEU A 169 -9.89 -18.04 12.93
CA LEU A 169 -10.76 -18.33 11.78
C LEU A 169 -10.41 -19.68 11.14
N ASN A 170 -9.13 -19.98 10.96
CA ASN A 170 -8.69 -21.26 10.43
C ASN A 170 -9.06 -22.44 11.35
N THR A 171 -8.92 -22.25 12.66
CA THR A 171 -9.29 -23.27 13.66
C THR A 171 -10.79 -23.53 13.66
N SER A 172 -11.59 -22.46 13.64
CA SER A 172 -13.06 -22.54 13.57
C SER A 172 -13.53 -23.22 12.27
N ASN A 173 -12.94 -22.85 11.13
CA ASN A 173 -13.23 -23.49 9.85
C ASN A 173 -12.90 -24.99 9.86
N ALA A 174 -11.76 -25.39 10.44
CA ALA A 174 -11.40 -26.80 10.56
C ALA A 174 -12.43 -27.58 11.38
N GLU A 175 -12.93 -27.01 12.49
CA GLU A 175 -13.95 -27.66 13.30
C GLU A 175 -15.31 -27.73 12.58
N ILE A 176 -15.70 -26.68 11.85
CA ILE A 176 -16.91 -26.70 11.00
C ILE A 176 -16.82 -27.82 9.96
N HIS A 177 -15.68 -27.97 9.29
CA HIS A 177 -15.47 -29.06 8.34
C HIS A 177 -15.58 -30.43 9.01
N ARG A 178 -14.93 -30.61 10.16
CA ARG A 178 -14.99 -31.86 10.94
C ARG A 178 -16.42 -32.22 11.34
N LEU A 179 -17.17 -31.27 11.89
CA LEU A 179 -18.56 -31.48 12.31
C LEU A 179 -19.49 -31.76 11.12
N LYS A 180 -19.27 -31.08 9.99
CA LYS A 180 -20.02 -31.33 8.76
C LYS A 180 -19.79 -32.75 8.25
N ASP A 181 -18.55 -33.23 8.26
CA ASP A 181 -18.23 -34.61 7.84
C ASP A 181 -18.86 -35.64 8.77
N GLN A 182 -18.82 -35.42 10.09
CA GLN A 182 -19.49 -36.27 11.08
C GLN A 182 -21.00 -36.34 10.85
N LEU A 183 -21.65 -35.19 10.59
CA LEU A 183 -23.07 -35.13 10.32
C LEU A 183 -23.44 -35.92 9.05
N VAL A 184 -22.66 -35.77 7.98
CA VAL A 184 -22.87 -36.52 6.73
C VAL A 184 -22.71 -38.03 6.95
N GLN A 185 -21.68 -38.45 7.68
CA GLN A 185 -21.46 -39.87 8.01
C GLN A 185 -22.61 -40.44 8.84
N GLN A 186 -23.09 -39.68 9.83
CA GLN A 186 -24.22 -40.10 10.65
C GLN A 186 -25.52 -40.20 9.84
N GLN A 187 -25.74 -39.26 8.91
CA GLN A 187 -26.90 -39.30 8.01
C GLN A 187 -26.86 -40.53 7.10
N LEU A 188 -25.71 -40.85 6.51
CA LEU A 188 -25.53 -42.05 5.69
C LEU A 188 -25.78 -43.33 6.49
N ALA A 189 -25.22 -43.42 7.70
CA ALA A 189 -25.42 -44.56 8.58
C ALA A 189 -26.90 -44.73 8.98
N ASN A 190 -27.60 -43.63 9.26
CA ASN A 190 -29.02 -43.64 9.58
C ASN A 190 -29.89 -44.03 8.39
N ASN A 191 -29.62 -43.49 7.19
CA ASN A 191 -30.33 -43.88 5.97
C ASN A 191 -30.18 -45.39 5.71
N ALA A 192 -28.95 -45.93 5.80
CA ALA A 192 -28.72 -47.36 5.63
C ALA A 192 -29.43 -48.22 6.70
N ARG A 193 -29.62 -47.70 7.92
CA ARG A 193 -30.41 -48.38 8.96
C ARG A 193 -31.90 -48.40 8.62
N VAL A 194 -32.43 -47.29 8.11
CA VAL A 194 -33.83 -47.18 7.69
C VAL A 194 -34.10 -48.13 6.52
N ASP A 195 -33.22 -48.16 5.51
CA ASP A 195 -33.33 -49.06 4.37
C ASP A 195 -33.41 -50.53 4.80
N ARG A 196 -32.53 -50.95 5.73
CA ARG A 196 -32.59 -52.31 6.30
C ARG A 196 -33.91 -52.62 7.01
N VAL A 197 -34.49 -51.66 7.72
CA VAL A 197 -35.79 -51.84 8.38
C VAL A 197 -36.91 -51.98 7.35
N LEU A 198 -36.88 -51.16 6.29
CA LEU A 198 -37.85 -51.26 5.20
C LEU A 198 -37.76 -52.60 4.48
N ASP A 199 -36.56 -53.11 4.20
CA ASP A 199 -36.35 -54.43 3.58
C ASP A 199 -36.91 -55.57 4.44
N MET A 200 -36.68 -55.52 5.75
CA MET A 200 -37.23 -56.51 6.68
C MET A 200 -38.76 -56.48 6.72
N LEU A 201 -39.37 -55.29 6.75
CA LEU A 201 -40.83 -55.13 6.75
C LEU A 201 -41.44 -55.59 5.41
N GLY A 202 -40.80 -55.27 4.28
CA GLY A 202 -41.22 -55.76 2.96
C GLY A 202 -41.18 -57.29 2.87
N SER A 203 -40.08 -57.90 3.34
CA SER A 203 -39.90 -59.35 3.36
C SER A 203 -40.89 -60.07 4.30
N ALA A 204 -41.25 -59.45 5.42
CA ALA A 204 -42.25 -59.97 6.35
C ALA A 204 -43.69 -59.86 5.81
N SER A 205 -43.97 -58.86 4.96
CA SER A 205 -45.26 -58.69 4.30
C SER A 205 -45.47 -59.69 3.15
N THR A 206 -44.40 -60.22 2.56
CA THR A 206 -44.44 -61.27 1.54
C THR A 206 -44.30 -62.67 2.17
N LYS A 207 -45.30 -63.11 2.95
CA LYS A 207 -45.44 -64.54 3.29
C LYS A 207 -46.41 -65.20 2.29
N PRO A 208 -46.06 -66.33 1.66
CA PRO A 208 -46.94 -66.98 0.71
C PRO A 208 -48.13 -67.61 1.43
N SER A 209 -49.35 -67.30 0.98
CA SER A 209 -50.52 -68.15 1.21
C SER A 209 -50.19 -69.53 0.66
N GLN A 210 -49.71 -70.43 1.51
CA GLN A 210 -49.66 -71.84 1.19
C GLN A 210 -51.10 -72.36 1.23
N SER A 211 -51.61 -72.66 0.04
CA SER A 211 -52.70 -73.59 -0.20
C SER A 211 -52.48 -74.87 0.60
N SER A 212 -53.48 -75.29 1.36
CA SER A 212 -53.60 -76.67 1.80
C SER A 212 -55.01 -77.14 1.43
N THR A 213 -55.00 -78.20 0.62
CA THR A 213 -56.05 -79.13 0.19
C THR A 213 -57.23 -79.31 1.14
#